data_AF-A0A0S7BS85-F1
#
_entry.id   AF-A0A0S7BS85-F1
#
_cell.length_a   1.000
_cell.length_b   1.000
_cell.length_c   1.000
_cell.angle_alpha   90.00
_cell.angle_beta   90.00
_cell.angle_gamma   90.00
#
_symmetry.space_group_name_H-M   'P 1'
#
loop_
_entity.id
_entity.type
_entity.pdbx_description
1 polymer ?
#
loop_
_entity_poly.entity_id
_entity_poly.type
_entity_poly.pdbx_seq_one_letter_code
_entity_poly.pdbx_strand_id
1 'polypeptide(L)'
;MNYSLAFSFVKEEKDWILKLLVSGLISLIPVIGQLYLIGWLFEIARRTASHESMILPDVNFSAFIKSGFKLTVIAFVYMLPCTILSIISSISGNIIAESKSGLVRAFGTAISCSAGLVGAIIGIALSLLLIAAYARFFETNKISDAFNVFAVWNSFRKHAQDYLILWIFDILVSLIALFGFLFCLIGILFTFPYSYAVWGHLFGQMMQKIGIADQSTINP
;
A
#
# COMPACT_ATOMS: atom_id res chain seq x y z
N MET A 1 5.90 0.18 -17.77
CA MET A 1 4.55 -0.01 -17.18
C MET A 1 3.57 0.79 -18.01
N ASN A 2 2.41 0.23 -18.32
CA ASN A 2 1.34 0.92 -19.04
C ASN A 2 0.36 1.50 -18.03
N TYR A 3 0.54 2.80 -17.73
CA TYR A 3 -0.25 3.50 -16.73
C TYR A 3 -1.69 3.72 -17.17
N SER A 4 -1.91 4.09 -18.44
CA SER A 4 -3.26 4.29 -18.99
C SER A 4 -4.12 3.03 -18.83
N LEU A 5 -3.52 1.87 -19.15
CA LEU A 5 -4.16 0.58 -19.01
C LEU A 5 -4.56 0.28 -17.55
N ALA A 6 -3.74 0.69 -16.57
CA ALA A 6 -4.08 0.50 -15.17
C ALA A 6 -5.32 1.31 -14.71
N PHE A 7 -5.69 2.38 -15.41
CA PHE A 7 -6.93 3.11 -15.15
C PHE A 7 -8.10 2.66 -16.04
N SER A 8 -7.83 2.11 -17.24
CA SER A 8 -8.88 1.68 -18.15
C SER A 8 -9.35 0.24 -17.94
N PHE A 9 -8.47 -0.67 -17.49
CA PHE A 9 -8.76 -2.11 -17.44
C PHE A 9 -10.02 -2.45 -16.63
N VAL A 10 -10.29 -1.69 -15.56
CA VAL A 10 -11.49 -1.88 -14.73
C VAL A 10 -12.76 -1.77 -15.56
N LYS A 11 -12.79 -0.88 -16.56
CA LYS A 11 -13.97 -0.65 -17.42
C LYS A 11 -14.10 -1.69 -18.53
N GLU A 12 -13.01 -2.39 -18.85
CA GLU A 12 -12.99 -3.47 -19.84
C GLU A 12 -13.63 -4.75 -19.26
N GLU A 13 -13.78 -4.81 -17.93
CA GLU A 13 -14.38 -5.93 -17.23
C GLU A 13 -15.91 -5.96 -17.34
N LYS A 14 -16.45 -7.15 -17.61
CA LYS A 14 -17.90 -7.36 -17.58
C LYS A 14 -18.43 -7.20 -16.15
N ASP A 15 -19.52 -6.46 -16.00
CA ASP A 15 -20.16 -6.21 -14.71
C ASP A 15 -19.22 -5.52 -13.69
N TRP A 16 -18.27 -4.71 -14.16
CA TRP A 16 -17.30 -4.00 -13.33
C TRP A 16 -17.95 -3.18 -12.21
N ILE A 17 -19.10 -2.54 -12.49
CA ILE A 17 -19.87 -1.79 -11.49
C ILE A 17 -20.30 -2.71 -10.35
N LEU A 18 -20.82 -3.90 -10.67
CA LEU A 18 -21.27 -4.87 -9.67
C LEU A 18 -20.08 -5.39 -8.85
N LYS A 19 -18.96 -5.71 -9.51
CA LYS A 19 -17.74 -6.20 -8.83
C LYS A 19 -17.14 -5.15 -7.89
N LEU A 20 -17.08 -3.89 -8.32
CA LEU A 20 -16.66 -2.78 -7.47
C LEU A 20 -17.65 -2.54 -6.34
N LEU A 21 -18.95 -2.54 -6.61
CA LEU A 21 -19.98 -2.33 -5.60
C LEU A 21 -19.94 -3.41 -4.53
N VAL A 22 -19.82 -4.68 -4.91
CA VAL A 22 -19.70 -5.80 -3.96
C VAL A 22 -18.42 -5.67 -3.14
N SER A 23 -17.27 -5.41 -3.77
CA SER A 23 -16.00 -5.23 -3.05
C SER A 23 -16.02 -4.00 -2.14
N GLY A 24 -16.71 -2.94 -2.55
CA GLY A 24 -16.95 -1.73 -1.77
C GLY A 24 -17.88 -1.98 -0.56
N LEU A 25 -18.96 -2.74 -0.75
CA LEU A 25 -19.85 -3.16 0.34
C LEU A 25 -19.09 -3.99 1.38
N ILE A 26 -18.21 -4.87 0.94
CA ILE A 26 -17.37 -5.68 1.83
C ILE A 26 -16.38 -4.81 2.60
N SER A 27 -15.80 -3.79 1.95
CA SER A 27 -14.82 -2.90 2.58
C SER A 27 -15.39 -2.03 3.71
N LEU A 28 -16.72 -1.86 3.74
CA LEU A 28 -17.45 -1.17 4.80
C LEU A 28 -17.37 -1.94 6.13
N ILE A 29 -17.12 -3.25 6.10
CA ILE A 29 -16.89 -4.04 7.31
C ILE A 29 -15.54 -3.62 7.91
N PRO A 30 -15.52 -3.09 9.15
CA PRO A 30 -14.28 -2.65 9.77
C PRO A 30 -13.33 -3.83 9.95
N VAL A 31 -12.03 -3.59 9.75
CA VAL A 31 -10.95 -4.59 9.81
C VAL A 31 -11.06 -5.69 8.74
N ILE A 32 -12.10 -6.53 8.79
CA ILE A 32 -12.28 -7.69 7.89
C ILE A 32 -12.42 -7.24 6.43
N GLY A 33 -13.17 -6.17 6.17
CA GLY A 33 -13.32 -5.60 4.83
C GLY A 33 -12.00 -5.07 4.27
N GLN A 34 -11.14 -4.52 5.13
CA GLN A 34 -9.81 -4.04 4.74
C GLN A 34 -8.88 -5.22 4.43
N LEU A 35 -8.91 -6.29 5.22
CA LEU A 35 -8.17 -7.52 4.90
C LEU A 35 -8.61 -8.11 3.56
N TYR A 36 -9.93 -8.17 3.31
CA TYR A 36 -10.47 -8.61 2.04
C TYR A 36 -9.94 -7.78 0.88
N LEU A 37 -10.00 -6.45 0.96
CA LEU A 37 -9.55 -5.57 -0.13
C LEU A 37 -8.06 -5.69 -0.42
N ILE A 38 -7.22 -5.78 0.62
CA ILE A 38 -5.77 -5.95 0.44
C ILE A 38 -5.49 -7.28 -0.27
N GLY A 39 -6.17 -8.36 0.13
CA GLY A 39 -6.04 -9.65 -0.54
C GLY A 39 -6.54 -9.64 -1.98
N TRP A 40 -7.66 -8.96 -2.24
CA TRP A 40 -8.22 -8.79 -3.58
C TRP A 40 -7.29 -8.00 -4.50
N LEU A 41 -6.69 -6.91 -4.01
CA LEU A 41 -5.66 -6.13 -4.70
C LEU A 41 -4.44 -6.97 -5.06
N PHE A 42 -4.01 -7.87 -4.17
CA PHE A 42 -2.86 -8.74 -4.43
C PHE A 42 -3.18 -9.86 -5.43
N GLU A 43 -4.43 -10.32 -5.46
CA GLU A 43 -4.90 -11.24 -6.50
C GLU A 43 -4.95 -10.55 -7.87
N ILE A 44 -5.40 -9.28 -7.96
CA ILE A 44 -5.30 -8.49 -9.19
C ILE A 44 -3.85 -8.44 -9.65
N ALA A 45 -2.93 -8.09 -8.75
CA ALA A 45 -1.51 -8.07 -9.07
C ALA A 45 -0.99 -9.41 -9.58
N ARG A 46 -1.44 -10.53 -8.99
CA ARG A 46 -1.07 -11.89 -9.39
C ARG A 46 -1.52 -12.22 -10.81
N ARG A 47 -2.78 -11.92 -11.13
CA ARG A 47 -3.36 -12.16 -12.46
C ARG A 47 -2.71 -11.27 -13.51
N THR A 48 -2.49 -9.99 -13.17
CA THR A 48 -1.73 -9.08 -14.02
C THR A 48 -0.35 -9.65 -14.25
N ALA A 49 0.42 -9.98 -13.21
CA ALA A 49 1.79 -10.49 -13.37
C ALA A 49 1.86 -11.77 -14.22
N SER A 50 0.91 -12.68 -14.04
CA SER A 50 0.87 -13.98 -14.73
C SER A 50 0.33 -13.92 -16.17
N HIS A 51 -0.07 -12.74 -16.67
CA HIS A 51 -0.72 -12.57 -17.98
C HIS A 51 -2.03 -13.38 -18.14
N GLU A 52 -2.57 -13.94 -17.05
CA GLU A 52 -3.67 -14.92 -17.09
C GLU A 52 -5.03 -14.27 -17.41
N SER A 53 -5.22 -13.00 -17.05
CA SER A 53 -6.36 -12.18 -17.47
C SER A 53 -6.32 -10.82 -16.77
N MET A 54 -6.58 -9.74 -17.51
CA MET A 54 -6.74 -8.39 -16.96
C MET A 54 -8.14 -8.17 -16.35
N ILE A 55 -8.76 -9.23 -15.84
CA ILE A 55 -10.13 -9.23 -15.34
C ILE A 55 -10.16 -9.05 -13.82
N LEU A 56 -11.17 -8.36 -13.31
CA LEU A 56 -11.34 -8.22 -11.87
C LEU A 56 -11.65 -9.59 -11.23
N PRO A 57 -10.96 -9.98 -10.14
CA PRO A 57 -11.23 -11.23 -9.45
C PRO A 57 -12.67 -11.30 -8.96
N ASP A 58 -13.29 -12.46 -9.17
CA ASP A 58 -14.56 -12.79 -8.55
C ASP A 58 -14.38 -12.90 -7.02
N VAL A 59 -15.49 -12.75 -6.31
CA VAL A 59 -15.50 -12.72 -4.84
C VAL A 59 -15.02 -14.06 -4.28
N ASN A 60 -13.89 -14.04 -3.58
CA ASN A 60 -13.38 -15.18 -2.82
C ASN A 60 -12.94 -14.73 -1.43
N PHE A 61 -13.90 -14.62 -0.51
CA PHE A 61 -13.68 -14.12 0.84
C PHE A 61 -12.55 -14.83 1.58
N SER A 62 -12.56 -16.17 1.59
CA SER A 62 -11.60 -16.96 2.37
C SER A 62 -10.17 -16.78 1.84
N ALA A 63 -9.99 -16.82 0.52
CA ALA A 63 -8.68 -16.64 -0.08
C ALA A 63 -8.15 -15.22 0.14
N PHE A 64 -8.97 -14.20 -0.10
CA PHE A 64 -8.54 -12.81 0.01
C PHE A 64 -8.29 -12.40 1.45
N ILE A 65 -9.11 -12.82 2.42
CA ILE A 65 -8.83 -12.55 3.83
C ILE A 65 -7.51 -13.21 4.27
N LYS A 66 -7.22 -14.46 3.82
CA LYS A 66 -5.95 -15.13 4.16
C LYS A 66 -4.75 -14.38 3.60
N SER A 67 -4.77 -14.00 2.32
CA SER A 67 -3.68 -13.24 1.71
C SER A 67 -3.55 -11.84 2.32
N GLY A 68 -4.67 -11.15 2.52
CA GLY A 68 -4.75 -9.85 3.15
C GLY A 68 -4.21 -9.85 4.57
N PHE A 69 -4.54 -10.86 5.38
CA PHE A 69 -3.99 -11.01 6.72
C PHE A 69 -2.47 -11.09 6.73
N LYS A 70 -1.87 -11.90 5.83
CA LYS A 70 -0.40 -11.99 5.72
C LYS A 70 0.22 -10.66 5.35
N LEU A 71 -0.36 -9.95 4.38
CA LEU A 71 0.10 -8.63 3.94
C LEU A 71 -0.04 -7.57 5.04
N THR A 72 -1.15 -7.58 5.78
CA THR A 72 -1.35 -6.70 6.92
C THR A 72 -0.35 -6.97 8.04
N VAL A 73 0.00 -8.23 8.31
CA VAL A 73 1.07 -8.57 9.28
C VAL A 73 2.41 -7.99 8.82
N ILE A 74 2.72 -8.08 7.52
CA ILE A 74 3.94 -7.47 6.96
C ILE A 74 3.92 -5.95 7.16
N ALA A 75 2.83 -5.29 6.76
CA ALA A 75 2.64 -3.85 6.93
C ALA A 75 2.79 -3.42 8.38
N PHE A 76 2.14 -4.15 9.29
CA PHE A 76 2.16 -3.86 10.71
C PHE A 76 3.58 -3.87 11.26
N VAL A 77 4.36 -4.92 10.99
CA VAL A 77 5.76 -5.04 11.44
C VAL A 77 6.64 -3.93 10.87
N TYR A 78 6.49 -3.60 9.58
CA TYR A 78 7.25 -2.53 8.93
C TYR A 78 6.87 -1.14 9.46
N MET A 79 5.63 -0.95 9.90
CA MET A 79 5.14 0.33 10.43
C MET A 79 5.38 0.51 11.93
N LEU A 80 5.75 -0.55 12.68
CA LEU A 80 6.03 -0.48 14.12
C LEU A 80 6.99 0.66 14.51
N PRO A 81 8.12 0.91 13.81
CA PRO A 81 9.03 1.99 14.18
C PRO A 81 8.35 3.36 14.11
N CYS A 82 7.54 3.60 13.07
CA CYS A 82 6.75 4.82 12.94
C CYS A 82 5.69 4.93 14.03
N THR A 83 4.96 3.84 14.33
CA THR A 83 3.94 3.85 15.38
C THR A 83 4.53 4.19 16.75
N ILE A 84 5.69 3.59 17.10
CA ILE A 84 6.40 3.88 18.35
C ILE A 84 6.81 5.35 18.40
N LEU A 85 7.40 5.88 17.33
CA LEU A 85 7.82 7.28 17.27
C LEU A 85 6.62 8.24 17.40
N SER A 86 5.49 7.91 16.76
CA SER A 86 4.26 8.68 16.86
C SER A 86 3.70 8.68 18.29
N ILE A 87 3.67 7.53 18.97
CA ILE A 87 3.21 7.43 20.36
C ILE A 87 4.09 8.30 21.29
N ILE A 88 5.42 8.19 21.16
CA ILE A 88 6.36 8.99 21.95
C ILE A 88 6.13 10.48 21.70
N SER A 89 5.97 10.87 20.44
CA SER A 89 5.74 12.27 20.03
C SER A 89 4.39 12.80 20.51
N SER A 90 3.35 11.97 20.54
CA SER A 90 2.04 12.35 21.07
C SER A 90 2.08 12.56 22.59
N ILE A 91 2.75 11.68 23.33
CA ILE A 91 2.88 11.81 24.79
C ILE A 91 3.67 13.07 25.14
N SER A 92 4.83 13.29 24.51
CA SER A 92 5.64 14.48 24.75
C SER A 92 4.91 15.77 24.37
N GLY A 93 4.18 15.77 23.26
CA GLY A 93 3.35 16.89 22.83
C GLY A 93 2.29 17.29 23.85
N ASN A 94 1.57 16.33 24.44
CA ASN A 94 0.56 16.60 25.47
C ASN A 94 1.20 17.20 26.74
N ILE A 95 2.33 16.64 27.20
CA ILE A 95 3.04 17.16 28.38
C ILE A 95 3.52 18.61 28.16
N ILE A 96 4.03 18.91 26.95
CA ILE A 96 4.47 20.27 26.59
C ILE A 96 3.28 21.23 26.55
N ALA A 97 2.14 20.78 26.00
CA ALA A 97 0.94 21.61 25.86
C ALA A 97 0.34 22.03 27.21
N GLU A 98 0.42 21.18 28.23
CA GLU A 98 -0.05 21.46 29.58
C GLU A 98 0.89 22.35 30.42
N SER A 99 2.10 22.64 29.92
CA SER A 99 3.06 23.47 30.64
C SER A 99 2.59 24.92 30.79
N LYS A 100 2.64 25.44 32.02
CA LYS A 100 2.30 26.85 32.33
C LYS A 100 3.33 27.87 31.82
N SER A 101 4.53 27.41 31.47
CA SER A 101 5.60 28.28 30.97
C SER A 101 5.50 28.46 29.44
N GLY A 102 5.29 29.69 28.99
CA GLY A 102 5.25 30.03 27.56
C GLY A 102 6.56 29.71 26.83
N LEU A 103 7.71 29.82 27.51
CA LEU A 103 9.03 29.44 26.98
C LEU A 103 9.12 27.92 26.74
N VAL A 104 8.68 27.11 27.70
CA VAL A 104 8.69 25.64 27.57
C VAL A 104 7.78 25.20 26.42
N ARG A 105 6.62 25.85 26.25
CA ARG A 105 5.72 25.60 25.11
C ARG A 105 6.36 25.95 23.78
N ALA A 106 7.02 27.11 23.68
CA ALA A 106 7.68 27.54 22.45
C ALA A 106 8.83 26.60 22.04
N PHE A 107 9.74 26.28 22.97
CA PHE A 107 10.85 25.36 22.71
C PHE A 107 10.37 23.93 22.46
N GLY A 108 9.41 23.44 23.25
CA GLY A 108 8.86 22.10 23.07
C GLY A 108 8.14 21.93 21.73
N THR A 109 7.39 22.93 21.28
CA THR A 109 6.74 22.88 19.95
C THR A 109 7.76 22.86 18.81
N ALA A 110 8.84 23.64 18.92
CA ALA A 110 9.91 23.65 17.93
C ALA A 110 10.62 22.29 17.82
N ILE A 111 10.88 21.63 18.95
CA ILE A 111 11.48 20.28 19.01
C ILE A 111 10.51 19.23 18.47
N SER A 112 9.23 19.31 18.81
CA SER A 112 8.23 18.37 18.27
C SER A 112 8.05 18.51 16.76
N CYS A 113 8.16 19.73 16.22
CA CYS A 113 8.11 19.98 14.79
C CYS A 113 9.30 19.34 14.06
N SER A 114 10.52 19.50 14.58
CA SER A 114 11.71 18.88 13.98
C SER A 114 11.70 17.35 14.10
N ALA A 115 11.24 16.82 15.24
CA ALA A 115 11.02 15.38 15.40
C ALA A 115 9.97 14.83 14.42
N GLY A 116 8.89 15.58 14.17
CA GLY A 116 7.87 15.25 13.19
C GLY A 116 8.41 15.16 11.75
N LEU A 117 9.29 16.10 11.36
CA LEU A 117 9.99 16.07 10.07
C LEU A 117 10.87 14.81 9.93
N VAL A 118 11.64 14.47 10.96
CA VAL A 118 12.44 13.23 10.95
C VAL A 118 11.54 11.99 10.86
N GLY A 119 10.43 11.98 11.60
CA GLY A 119 9.44 10.91 11.55
C GLY A 119 8.80 10.77 10.16
N ALA A 120 8.53 11.87 9.47
CA ALA A 120 8.01 11.85 8.11
C ALA A 120 9.02 11.24 7.12
N ILE A 121 10.31 11.60 7.23
CA ILE A 121 11.37 11.02 6.39
C ILE A 121 11.47 9.50 6.62
N ILE A 122 11.46 9.06 7.89
CA ILE A 122 11.48 7.64 8.24
C ILE A 122 10.22 6.93 7.70
N GLY A 123 9.04 7.56 7.82
CA GLY A 123 7.78 7.02 7.30
C GLY A 123 7.79 6.83 5.80
N ILE A 124 8.31 7.81 5.05
CA ILE A 124 8.48 7.71 3.60
C ILE A 124 9.41 6.53 3.27
N ALA A 125 10.57 6.44 3.92
CA ALA A 125 11.51 5.36 3.70
C ALA A 125 10.91 3.97 3.98
N LEU A 126 10.17 3.83 5.09
CA LEU A 126 9.50 2.58 5.45
C LEU A 126 8.36 2.24 4.50
N SER A 127 7.61 3.22 4.01
CA SER A 127 6.54 2.99 3.03
C SER A 127 7.09 2.47 1.68
N LEU A 128 8.24 2.98 1.23
CA LEU A 128 8.94 2.45 0.06
C LEU A 128 9.44 1.02 0.30
N LEU A 129 10.02 0.76 1.47
CA LEU A 129 10.48 -0.57 1.82
C LEU A 129 9.34 -1.57 1.96
N LEU A 130 8.15 -1.13 2.36
CA LEU A 130 6.97 -1.97 2.45
C LEU A 130 6.55 -2.49 1.07
N ILE A 131 6.59 -1.65 0.03
CA ILE A 131 6.32 -2.09 -1.35
C ILE A 131 7.32 -3.16 -1.79
N ALA A 132 8.61 -2.99 -1.44
CA ALA A 132 9.63 -4.00 -1.72
C ALA A 132 9.44 -5.28 -0.90
N ALA A 133 8.97 -5.18 0.35
CA ALA A 133 8.62 -6.33 1.18
C ALA A 133 7.43 -7.11 0.59
N TYR A 134 6.43 -6.40 0.07
CA TYR A 134 5.32 -7.01 -0.68
C TYR A 134 5.79 -7.71 -1.95
N ALA A 135 6.72 -7.12 -2.70
CA ALA A 135 7.30 -7.76 -3.88
C ALA A 135 7.99 -9.10 -3.53
N ARG A 136 8.77 -9.13 -2.44
CA ARG A 136 9.41 -10.38 -1.97
C ARG A 136 8.41 -11.42 -1.49
N PHE A 137 7.35 -11.00 -0.80
CA PHE A 137 6.26 -11.89 -0.43
C PHE A 137 5.53 -12.44 -1.67
N PHE A 138 5.34 -11.61 -2.70
CA PHE A 138 4.70 -11.99 -3.96
C PHE A 138 5.46 -13.12 -4.67
N GLU A 139 6.79 -13.03 -4.74
CA GLU A 139 7.66 -14.02 -5.38
C GLU A 139 7.69 -15.35 -4.62
N THR A 140 7.79 -15.30 -3.29
CA THR A 140 8.14 -16.47 -2.47
C THR A 140 6.95 -17.09 -1.74
N ASN A 141 5.83 -16.36 -1.61
CA ASN A 141 4.68 -16.68 -0.76
C ASN A 141 5.02 -16.93 0.73
N LYS A 142 6.23 -16.56 1.16
CA LYS A 142 6.72 -16.73 2.52
C LYS A 142 6.83 -15.39 3.23
N ILE A 143 6.18 -15.26 4.37
CA ILE A 143 6.18 -14.03 5.18
C ILE A 143 7.60 -13.75 5.72
N SER A 144 8.38 -14.79 6.02
CA SER A 144 9.77 -14.65 6.47
C SER A 144 10.64 -13.84 5.50
N ASP A 145 10.41 -14.02 4.21
CA ASP A 145 11.24 -13.42 3.16
C ASP A 145 10.92 -11.93 3.00
N ALA A 146 9.71 -11.53 3.36
CA ALA A 146 9.32 -10.13 3.47
C ALA A 146 10.00 -9.43 4.66
N PHE A 147 10.39 -10.14 5.72
CA PHE A 147 11.09 -9.57 6.88
C PHE A 147 12.61 -9.58 6.77
N ASN A 148 13.15 -10.17 5.70
CA ASN A 148 14.57 -10.08 5.43
C ASN A 148 14.90 -8.67 4.90
N VAL A 149 15.14 -7.74 5.83
CA VAL A 149 15.41 -6.32 5.52
C VAL A 149 16.56 -6.15 4.54
N PHE A 150 17.60 -7.00 4.62
CA PHE A 150 18.71 -6.95 3.68
C PHE A 150 18.29 -7.32 2.26
N ALA A 151 17.52 -8.41 2.10
CA ALA A 151 16.99 -8.81 0.79
C ALA A 151 16.01 -7.76 0.23
N VAL A 152 15.13 -7.21 1.07
CA VAL A 152 14.17 -6.16 0.70
C VAL A 152 14.90 -4.89 0.25
N TRP A 153 15.92 -4.46 1.00
CA TRP A 153 16.73 -3.29 0.67
C TRP A 153 17.52 -3.49 -0.63
N ASN A 154 18.05 -4.69 -0.86
CA ASN A 154 18.75 -5.01 -2.10
C ASN A 154 17.81 -5.03 -3.31
N SER A 155 16.61 -5.60 -3.15
CA SER A 155 15.54 -5.56 -4.16
C SER A 155 15.18 -4.12 -4.51
N PHE A 156 14.94 -3.29 -3.49
CA PHE A 156 14.65 -1.88 -3.66
C PHE A 156 15.76 -1.15 -4.42
N ARG A 157 17.03 -1.33 -4.04
CA ARG A 157 18.16 -0.67 -4.73
C ARG A 157 18.29 -1.06 -6.20
N LYS A 158 18.09 -2.35 -6.53
CA LYS A 158 18.20 -2.84 -7.92
C LYS A 158 17.16 -2.20 -8.84
N HIS A 159 15.94 -1.99 -8.35
CA HIS A 159 14.82 -1.46 -9.13
C HIS A 159 14.22 -0.18 -8.53
N ALA A 160 15.07 0.69 -7.98
CA ALA A 160 14.63 1.85 -7.21
C ALA A 160 13.67 2.76 -7.98
N GLN A 161 13.90 2.95 -9.29
CA GLN A 161 13.03 3.75 -10.14
C GLN A 161 11.61 3.18 -10.22
N ASP A 162 11.46 1.86 -10.32
CA ASP A 162 10.14 1.23 -10.45
C ASP A 162 9.35 1.28 -9.14
N TYR A 163 10.02 1.05 -8.00
CA TYR A 163 9.41 1.22 -6.68
C TYR A 163 9.02 2.67 -6.41
N LEU A 164 9.86 3.65 -6.79
CA LEU A 164 9.56 5.07 -6.66
C LEU A 164 8.35 5.48 -7.51
N ILE A 165 8.28 5.00 -8.76
CA ILE A 165 7.11 5.23 -9.62
C ILE A 165 5.86 4.69 -8.96
N LEU A 166 5.89 3.44 -8.48
CA LEU A 166 4.71 2.85 -7.85
C LEU A 166 4.29 3.59 -6.57
N TRP A 167 5.25 4.07 -5.79
CA TRP A 167 4.98 4.91 -4.61
C TRP A 167 4.37 6.28 -4.97
N ILE A 168 4.80 6.90 -6.05
CA ILE A 168 4.14 8.13 -6.57
C ILE A 168 2.69 7.81 -6.98
N PHE A 169 2.46 6.67 -7.64
CA PHE A 169 1.11 6.24 -7.97
C PHE A 169 0.27 5.91 -6.73
N ASP A 170 0.86 5.39 -5.65
CA ASP A 170 0.18 5.22 -4.37
C ASP A 170 -0.41 6.54 -3.85
N ILE A 171 0.39 7.62 -3.91
CA ILE A 171 -0.09 8.97 -3.58
C ILE A 171 -1.22 9.40 -4.53
N LEU A 172 -1.05 9.24 -5.84
CA LEU A 172 -2.10 9.61 -6.82
C LEU A 172 -3.41 8.85 -6.60
N VAL A 173 -3.31 7.56 -6.32
CA VAL A 173 -4.45 6.66 -6.06
C VAL A 173 -5.14 7.01 -4.74
N SER A 174 -4.38 7.45 -3.73
CA SER A 174 -4.92 7.95 -2.47
C SER A 174 -5.74 9.25 -2.67
N LEU A 175 -5.34 10.11 -3.61
CA LEU A 175 -6.12 11.30 -3.98
C LEU A 175 -7.46 10.93 -4.61
N ILE A 176 -7.51 9.87 -5.43
CA ILE A 176 -8.77 9.36 -6.00
C ILE A 176 -9.71 8.87 -4.90
N ALA A 177 -9.17 8.18 -3.88
CA ALA A 177 -9.95 7.75 -2.73
C ALA A 177 -10.50 8.95 -1.92
N LEU A 178 -9.74 10.04 -1.81
CA LEU A 178 -10.18 11.30 -1.17
C LEU A 178 -11.36 11.95 -1.91
N PHE A 179 -11.40 11.90 -3.25
CA PHE A 179 -12.56 12.36 -4.01
C PHE A 179 -13.83 11.55 -3.69
N GLY A 180 -13.69 10.29 -3.28
CA GLY A 180 -14.81 9.47 -2.80
C GLY A 180 -15.53 10.10 -1.61
N PHE A 181 -14.80 10.76 -0.72
CA PHE A 181 -15.37 11.44 0.44
C PHE A 181 -16.23 12.66 0.04
N LEU A 182 -15.87 13.35 -1.05
CA LEU A 182 -16.64 14.48 -1.58
C LEU A 182 -18.03 14.06 -2.10
N PHE A 183 -18.17 12.83 -2.61
CA PHE A 183 -19.42 12.29 -3.15
C PHE A 183 -20.19 11.42 -2.15
N CYS A 184 -20.01 11.64 -0.85
CA CYS A 184 -20.65 10.90 0.25
C CYS A 184 -20.35 9.38 0.23
N LEU A 185 -21.02 8.62 1.11
CA LEU A 185 -20.86 7.17 1.27
C LEU A 185 -20.91 6.38 -0.05
N ILE A 186 -21.68 6.85 -1.03
CA ILE A 186 -21.80 6.22 -2.37
C ILE A 186 -20.48 6.38 -3.16
N GLY A 187 -19.85 7.55 -3.09
CA GLY A 187 -18.55 7.78 -3.71
C GLY A 187 -17.47 6.85 -3.17
N ILE A 188 -17.44 6.63 -1.85
CA ILE A 188 -16.46 5.75 -1.19
C ILE A 188 -16.61 4.30 -1.66
N LEU A 189 -17.83 3.80 -1.84
CA LEU A 189 -18.10 2.43 -2.28
C LEU A 189 -17.48 2.10 -3.65
N PHE A 190 -17.34 3.08 -4.54
CA PHE A 190 -16.74 2.85 -5.86
C PHE A 190 -15.28 3.28 -5.93
N THR A 191 -14.94 4.44 -5.38
CA THR A 191 -13.58 5.00 -5.48
C THR A 191 -12.56 4.18 -4.71
N PHE A 192 -12.93 3.63 -3.55
CA PHE A 192 -12.01 2.87 -2.72
C PHE A 192 -11.57 1.55 -3.38
N PRO A 193 -12.47 0.62 -3.77
CA PRO A 193 -12.08 -0.59 -4.50
C PRO A 193 -11.46 -0.27 -5.86
N TYR A 194 -11.90 0.80 -6.55
CA TYR A 194 -11.27 1.23 -7.81
C TYR A 194 -9.79 1.60 -7.60
N SER A 195 -9.49 2.42 -6.58
CA SER A 195 -8.12 2.79 -6.21
C SER A 195 -7.26 1.55 -5.96
N TYR A 196 -7.78 0.58 -5.20
CA TYR A 196 -7.08 -0.68 -4.94
C TYR A 196 -6.85 -1.50 -6.22
N ALA A 197 -7.82 -1.51 -7.15
CA ALA A 197 -7.68 -2.22 -8.41
C ALA A 197 -6.56 -1.62 -9.28
N VAL A 198 -6.54 -0.29 -9.42
CA VAL A 198 -5.48 0.43 -10.17
C VAL A 198 -4.11 0.13 -9.58
N TRP A 199 -3.98 0.24 -8.26
CA TRP A 199 -2.70 -0.02 -7.58
C TRP A 199 -2.25 -1.47 -7.73
N GLY A 200 -3.14 -2.44 -7.53
CA GLY A 200 -2.85 -3.86 -7.70
C GLY A 200 -2.37 -4.17 -9.13
N HIS A 201 -3.01 -3.55 -10.12
CA HIS A 201 -2.62 -3.71 -11.52
C HIS A 201 -1.22 -3.12 -11.80
N LEU A 202 -0.92 -1.91 -11.30
CA LEU A 202 0.41 -1.31 -11.42
C LEU A 202 1.47 -2.14 -10.69
N PHE A 203 1.18 -2.62 -9.48
CA PHE A 203 2.08 -3.51 -8.74
C PHE A 203 2.34 -4.82 -9.51
N GLY A 204 1.32 -5.42 -10.12
CA GLY A 204 1.48 -6.58 -11.00
C GLY A 204 2.37 -6.30 -12.22
N GLN A 205 2.18 -5.18 -12.91
CA GLN A 205 3.06 -4.76 -14.02
C GLN A 205 4.51 -4.53 -13.58
N MET A 206 4.71 -3.96 -12.39
CA MET A 206 6.04 -3.78 -11.80
C MET A 206 6.69 -5.15 -11.57
N MET A 207 5.96 -6.11 -10.99
CA MET A 207 6.48 -7.47 -10.76
C MET A 207 6.84 -8.19 -12.07
N GLN A 208 6.10 -7.99 -13.16
CA GLN A 208 6.51 -8.48 -14.48
C GLN A 208 7.84 -7.88 -14.91
N LYS A 209 7.96 -6.55 -14.82
CA LYS A 209 9.17 -5.84 -15.27
C LYS A 209 10.40 -6.27 -14.48
N ILE A 210 10.27 -6.40 -13.17
CA ILE A 210 11.35 -6.82 -12.27
C ILE A 210 11.69 -8.30 -12.50
N GLY A 211 10.70 -9.18 -12.66
CA GLY A 211 10.91 -10.60 -12.99
C GLY A 211 11.54 -10.83 -14.37
N ILE A 212 11.18 -10.02 -15.37
CA ILE A 212 11.84 -10.02 -16.69
C ILE A 212 13.30 -9.54 -16.57
N ALA A 213 13.57 -8.56 -15.70
CA ALA A 213 14.92 -8.05 -15.48
C ALA A 213 15.83 -9.06 -14.77
N ASP A 214 15.31 -9.89 -13.86
CA ASP A 214 16.09 -10.97 -13.23
C ASP A 214 16.39 -12.09 -14.24
N GLN A 215 15.46 -12.42 -15.14
CA GLN A 215 15.69 -13.40 -16.22
C GLN A 215 16.67 -12.92 -17.29
N SER A 216 16.75 -11.60 -17.58
CA SER A 216 17.73 -11.06 -18.54
C SER A 216 19.16 -10.99 -18.00
N THR A 217 19.38 -11.26 -16.70
CA THR A 217 20.74 -11.40 -16.13
C THR A 217 21.24 -12.85 -16.09
N ILE A 218 20.40 -13.81 -16.49
CA ILE A 218 20.71 -15.26 -16.46
C ILE A 218 20.99 -15.82 -17.87
N ASN A 219 20.80 -15.05 -18.94
CA ASN A 219 21.18 -15.46 -20.28
C ASN A 219 22.50 -14.78 -20.71
N PRO A 220 23.64 -15.48 -20.76
CA PRO A 220 24.89 -14.96 -21.30
C PRO A 220 24.85 -14.75 -22.81
#